data_AF-A0A0D0D741-F1
#
_entry.id   AF-A0A0D0D741-F1
#
_cell.length_a   1.000
_cell.length_b   1.000
_cell.length_c   1.000
_cell.angle_alpha   90.00
_cell.angle_beta   90.00
_cell.angle_gamma   90.00
#
_symmetry.space_group_name_H-M   'P 1'
#
loop_
_entity.id
_entity.type
_entity.pdbx_description
1 polymer ?
#
loop_
_entity_poly.entity_id
_entity_poly.type
_entity_poly.pdbx_seq_one_letter_code
_entity_poly.pdbx_strand_id
1 'polypeptide(L)'
;LRKLAFKIIHSTTIVLPAWQKILSELRMTVSFMPRDVATCWNSTFDMLEYALKHQRAVDVVTQQRELGLRKFELSDNEWLVVEQLYSILKDATLFFSRSTPNLATVIPAMDHIDQQLTT
;
A
#
# COMPACT_ATOMS: atom_id res chain seq x y z
N LEU A 1 -5.89 4.07 0.43
CA LEU A 1 -5.23 2.81 0.85
C LEU A 1 -5.11 2.63 2.38
N ARG A 2 -4.37 3.46 3.14
CA ARG A 2 -4.21 3.31 4.61
C ARG A 2 -5.53 3.12 5.39
N LYS A 3 -6.51 4.01 5.15
CA LYS A 3 -7.84 3.95 5.79
C LYS A 3 -8.64 2.71 5.35
N LEU A 4 -8.46 2.26 4.11
CA LEU A 4 -9.10 1.05 3.58
C LEU A 4 -8.53 -0.19 4.27
N ALA A 5 -7.20 -0.35 4.31
CA ALA A 5 -6.53 -1.45 5.00
C ALA A 5 -6.98 -1.56 6.47
N PHE A 6 -7.01 -0.42 7.18
CA PHE A 6 -7.53 -0.36 8.55
C PHE A 6 -8.99 -0.85 8.64
N LYS A 7 -9.87 -0.38 7.75
CA LYS A 7 -11.29 -0.75 7.76
C LYS A 7 -11.50 -2.24 7.46
N ILE A 8 -10.73 -2.81 6.54
CA ILE A 8 -10.78 -4.24 6.20
C ILE A 8 -10.36 -5.07 7.41
N ILE A 9 -9.17 -4.80 7.99
CA ILE A 9 -8.64 -5.59 9.12
C ILE A 9 -9.57 -5.54 10.34
N HIS A 10 -10.14 -4.38 10.65
CA HIS A 10 -10.95 -4.19 11.88
C HIS A 10 -12.43 -4.53 11.72
N SER A 11 -12.89 -4.92 10.53
CA SER A 11 -14.27 -5.41 10.32
C SER A 11 -14.22 -6.92 10.08
N THR A 12 -13.94 -7.64 11.16
CA THR A 12 -13.69 -9.10 11.17
C THR A 12 -14.88 -9.94 10.73
N THR A 13 -16.10 -9.41 10.82
CA THR A 13 -17.34 -10.16 10.57
C THR A 13 -17.97 -9.90 9.20
N ILE A 14 -17.68 -8.77 8.55
CA ILE A 14 -18.36 -8.34 7.31
C ILE A 14 -17.35 -8.09 6.20
N VAL A 15 -16.49 -7.09 6.38
CA VAL A 15 -15.58 -6.67 5.29
C VAL A 15 -14.43 -7.63 5.12
N LEU A 16 -13.83 -8.11 6.20
CA LEU A 16 -12.69 -9.03 6.11
C LEU A 16 -13.05 -10.36 5.42
N PRO A 17 -14.16 -11.04 5.77
CA PRO A 17 -14.58 -12.23 5.04
C PRO A 17 -14.88 -11.95 3.56
N ALA A 18 -15.51 -10.80 3.26
CA ALA A 18 -15.77 -10.39 1.88
C ALA A 18 -14.48 -10.18 1.08
N TRP A 19 -13.48 -9.54 1.69
CA TRP A 19 -12.14 -9.38 1.10
C TRP A 19 -11.49 -10.74 0.78
N GLN A 20 -11.47 -11.67 1.75
CA GLN A 20 -10.90 -13.00 1.55
C GLN A 20 -11.63 -13.80 0.47
N LYS A 21 -12.96 -13.66 0.38
CA LYS A 21 -13.78 -14.26 -0.67
C LYS A 21 -13.41 -13.71 -2.04
N ILE A 22 -13.30 -12.40 -2.18
CA ILE A 22 -12.90 -11.74 -3.45
C ILE A 22 -11.51 -12.21 -3.88
N LEU A 23 -10.54 -12.30 -2.96
CA LEU A 23 -9.20 -12.83 -3.27
C LEU A 23 -9.26 -14.27 -3.79
N SER A 24 -10.10 -15.10 -3.16
CA SER A 24 -10.29 -16.49 -3.59
C SER A 24 -10.93 -16.58 -4.98
N GLU A 25 -11.94 -15.76 -5.27
CA GLU A 25 -12.62 -15.69 -6.58
C GLU A 25 -11.68 -15.20 -7.69
N LEU A 26 -10.79 -14.26 -7.38
CA LEU A 26 -9.77 -13.77 -8.29
C LEU A 26 -8.54 -14.70 -8.41
N ARG A 27 -8.56 -15.86 -7.73
CA ARG A 27 -7.45 -16.84 -7.67
C ARG A 27 -6.14 -16.24 -7.16
N MET A 28 -6.23 -15.28 -6.26
CA MET A 28 -5.09 -14.67 -5.58
C MET A 28 -4.85 -15.37 -4.24
N THR A 29 -3.64 -15.26 -3.70
CA THR A 29 -3.35 -15.76 -2.36
C THR A 29 -4.21 -15.02 -1.33
N VAL A 30 -4.94 -15.77 -0.51
CA VAL A 30 -5.79 -15.19 0.53
C VAL A 30 -4.91 -14.65 1.65
N SER A 31 -4.87 -13.32 1.79
CA SER A 31 -4.10 -12.63 2.81
C SER A 31 -4.78 -11.34 3.28
N PHE A 32 -4.30 -10.80 4.40
CA PHE A 32 -4.69 -9.48 4.87
C PHE A 32 -3.95 -8.41 4.08
N MET A 33 -4.64 -7.31 3.78
CA MET A 33 -3.98 -6.11 3.29
C MET A 33 -3.05 -5.56 4.39
N PRO A 34 -1.73 -5.38 4.14
CA PRO A 34 -0.82 -4.80 5.11
C PRO A 34 -1.29 -3.42 5.56
N ARG A 35 -1.13 -3.13 6.84
CA ARG A 35 -1.44 -1.82 7.42
C ARG A 35 -0.15 -1.00 7.50
N ASP A 36 -0.26 0.26 7.12
CA ASP A 36 0.78 1.25 7.38
C ASP A 36 0.93 1.55 8.89
N VAL A 37 2.17 1.54 9.37
CA VAL A 37 2.57 1.68 10.78
C VAL A 37 3.57 2.81 10.90
N ALA A 38 3.20 3.88 11.62
CA ALA A 38 3.99 5.10 11.70
C ALA A 38 5.43 4.91 12.22
N THR A 39 5.66 3.91 13.07
CA THR A 39 6.99 3.59 13.62
C THR A 39 7.79 2.59 12.78
N CYS A 40 7.18 2.01 11.74
CA CYS A 40 7.84 1.04 10.86
C CYS A 40 8.12 1.68 9.51
N TRP A 41 9.39 1.99 9.26
CA TRP A 41 9.86 2.84 8.17
C TRP A 41 9.50 2.34 6.76
N ASN A 42 9.35 1.02 6.57
CA ASN A 42 9.01 0.40 5.28
C ASN A 42 7.52 0.02 5.14
N SER A 43 6.70 0.24 6.16
CA SER A 43 5.32 -0.26 6.16
C SER A 43 4.41 0.43 5.14
N THR A 44 4.67 1.71 4.81
CA THR A 44 3.99 2.38 3.70
C THR A 44 4.37 1.72 2.37
N PHE A 45 5.65 1.42 2.15
CA PHE A 45 6.13 0.73 0.95
C PHE A 45 5.47 -0.65 0.81
N ASP A 46 5.47 -1.46 1.86
CA ASP A 46 4.86 -2.80 1.85
C ASP A 46 3.35 -2.75 1.54
N MET A 47 2.63 -1.77 2.11
CA MET A 47 1.21 -1.57 1.85
C MET A 47 0.96 -1.18 0.38
N LEU A 48 1.76 -0.27 -0.19
CA LEU A 48 1.62 0.15 -1.59
C LEU A 48 1.95 -1.00 -2.54
N GLU A 49 3.02 -1.74 -2.27
CA GLU A 49 3.40 -2.91 -3.07
C GLU A 49 2.26 -3.95 -3.10
N TYR A 50 1.69 -4.24 -1.93
CA TYR A 50 0.57 -5.15 -1.82
C TYR A 50 -0.67 -4.62 -2.57
N ALA A 51 -0.98 -3.33 -2.41
CA ALA A 51 -2.14 -2.71 -3.05
C ALA A 51 -2.04 -2.78 -4.58
N LEU A 52 -0.86 -2.50 -5.15
CA LEU A 52 -0.62 -2.61 -6.59
C LEU A 52 -0.76 -4.05 -7.10
N LYS A 53 -0.18 -5.02 -6.37
CA LYS A 53 -0.36 -6.45 -6.70
C LYS A 53 -1.82 -6.89 -6.64
N HIS A 54 -2.64 -6.25 -5.81
CA HIS A 54 -4.04 -6.58 -5.57
C HIS A 54 -5.02 -5.49 -6.06
N GLN A 55 -4.62 -4.68 -7.05
CA GLN A 55 -5.41 -3.54 -7.54
C GLN A 55 -6.84 -3.96 -7.89
N ARG A 56 -6.99 -5.02 -8.69
CA ARG A 56 -8.29 -5.55 -9.08
C ARG A 56 -9.16 -5.97 -7.89
N ALA A 57 -8.57 -6.55 -6.85
CA ALA A 57 -9.31 -6.91 -5.65
C ALA A 57 -9.75 -5.68 -4.85
N VAL A 58 -8.90 -4.64 -4.80
CA VAL A 58 -9.22 -3.34 -4.19
C VAL A 58 -10.38 -2.67 -4.93
N ASP A 59 -10.38 -2.67 -6.26
CA ASP A 59 -11.46 -2.08 -7.04
C ASP A 59 -12.78 -2.83 -6.81
N VAL A 60 -12.76 -4.17 -6.87
CA VAL A 60 -13.95 -4.99 -6.64
C VAL A 60 -14.53 -4.79 -5.24
N VAL A 61 -13.69 -4.80 -4.19
CA VAL A 61 -14.18 -4.66 -2.81
C VAL A 61 -14.73 -3.26 -2.52
N THR A 62 -14.18 -2.22 -3.16
CA THR A 62 -14.66 -0.84 -2.98
C THR A 62 -15.95 -0.56 -3.75
N GLN A 63 -16.16 -1.25 -4.89
CA GLN A 63 -17.38 -1.12 -5.69
C GLN A 63 -18.60 -1.86 -5.11
N GLN A 64 -18.40 -2.84 -4.21
CA GLN A 64 -19.49 -3.52 -3.53
C GLN A 64 -20.26 -2.57 -2.59
N ARG A 65 -21.48 -2.19 -3.00
CA ARG A 65 -22.34 -1.23 -2.28
C ARG A 65 -22.63 -1.66 -0.84
N GLU A 66 -22.87 -2.96 -0.62
CA GLU A 66 -23.19 -3.54 0.70
C GLU A 66 -22.09 -3.34 1.74
N LEU A 67 -20.83 -3.18 1.32
CA LEU A 67 -19.70 -3.02 2.23
C LEU A 67 -19.47 -1.56 2.67
N GLY A 68 -20.12 -0.60 2.02
CA GLY A 68 -19.97 0.82 2.34
C GLY A 68 -18.55 1.37 2.13
N LEU A 69 -17.76 0.73 1.24
CA LEU A 69 -16.36 1.07 0.98
C LEU A 69 -16.13 1.98 -0.22
N ARG A 70 -17.20 2.35 -0.94
CA ARG A 70 -17.13 3.16 -2.17
C ARG A 70 -16.39 4.49 -2.01
N LYS A 71 -16.42 5.08 -0.82
CA LYS A 71 -15.63 6.29 -0.49
C LYS A 71 -14.10 6.10 -0.54
N PHE A 72 -13.63 4.86 -0.68
CA PHE A 72 -12.22 4.51 -0.80
C PHE A 72 -11.86 3.99 -2.19
N GLU A 73 -12.79 4.05 -3.14
CA GLU A 73 -12.55 3.77 -4.55
C GLU A 73 -11.50 4.75 -5.08
N LEU A 74 -10.51 4.22 -5.80
CA LEU A 74 -9.42 4.98 -6.39
C LEU A 74 -9.68 5.12 -7.88
N SER A 75 -9.52 6.32 -8.39
CA SER A 75 -9.51 6.59 -9.84
C SER A 75 -8.20 6.14 -10.49
N ASP A 76 -8.19 6.01 -11.81
CA ASP A 76 -6.98 5.66 -12.58
C ASP A 76 -5.83 6.64 -12.31
N ASN A 77 -6.14 7.93 -12.14
CA ASN A 77 -5.15 8.96 -11.81
C ASN A 77 -4.56 8.76 -10.41
N GLU A 78 -5.39 8.37 -9.42
CA GLU A 78 -4.89 8.09 -8.07
C GLU A 78 -4.04 6.81 -8.05
N TRP A 79 -4.38 5.81 -8.86
CA TRP A 79 -3.54 4.63 -9.06
C TRP A 79 -2.19 4.99 -9.67
N LEU A 80 -2.14 5.91 -10.64
CA LEU A 80 -0.89 6.41 -11.20
C LEU A 80 -0.02 7.09 -10.12
N VAL A 81 -0.62 7.90 -9.25
CA VAL A 81 0.09 8.52 -8.12
C VAL A 81 0.62 7.46 -7.15
N VAL A 82 -0.15 6.40 -6.90
CA VAL A 82 0.29 5.25 -6.08
C VAL A 82 1.50 4.55 -6.70
N GLU A 83 1.52 4.35 -8.02
CA GLU A 83 2.67 3.77 -8.74
C GLU A 83 3.92 4.65 -8.66
N GLN A 84 3.77 5.97 -8.85
CA GLN A 84 4.87 6.93 -8.74
C GLN A 84 5.45 6.92 -7.33
N LEU A 85 4.60 6.99 -6.31
CA LEU A 85 5.03 6.93 -4.91
C LEU A 85 5.70 5.59 -4.58
N TYR A 86 5.16 4.47 -5.07
CA TYR A 86 5.78 3.16 -4.91
C TYR A 86 7.19 3.13 -5.51
N SER A 87 7.39 3.69 -6.70
CA SER A 87 8.71 3.73 -7.35
C SER A 87 9.76 4.46 -6.51
N ILE A 88 9.43 5.66 -6.01
CA ILE A 88 10.34 6.46 -5.17
C ILE A 88 10.69 5.69 -3.88
N LEU A 89 9.68 5.11 -3.23
CA LEU A 89 9.88 4.38 -1.98
C LEU A 89 10.61 3.04 -2.19
N LYS A 90 10.46 2.40 -3.35
CA LYS A 90 11.15 1.15 -3.69
C LYS A 90 12.66 1.36 -3.71
N ASP A 91 13.13 2.39 -4.38
CA ASP A 91 14.55 2.67 -4.50
C ASP A 91 15.16 3.00 -3.14
N ALA A 92 14.48 3.85 -2.35
CA ALA A 92 14.87 4.15 -0.98
C ALA A 92 14.92 2.88 -0.10
N THR A 93 13.85 2.07 -0.13
CA THR A 93 13.75 0.85 0.69
C THR A 93 14.84 -0.15 0.34
N LEU A 94 15.09 -0.39 -0.96
CA LEU A 94 16.15 -1.28 -1.41
C LEU A 94 17.54 -0.75 -1.07
N PHE A 95 17.75 0.57 -1.12
CA PHE A 95 19.03 1.20 -0.77
C PHE A 95 19.34 1.02 0.72
N PHE A 96 18.41 1.36 1.61
CA PHE A 96 18.60 1.26 3.06
C PHE A 96 18.56 -0.18 3.58
N SER A 97 17.96 -1.12 2.86
CA SER A 97 17.98 -2.55 3.22
C SER A 97 19.31 -3.25 2.92
N ARG A 98 20.26 -2.58 2.24
CA ARG A 98 21.61 -3.13 2.01
C ARG A 98 22.36 -3.20 3.33
N SER A 99 23.29 -4.14 3.46
CA SER A 99 24.05 -4.36 4.70
C SER A 99 25.05 -3.25 5.06
N THR A 100 25.21 -2.22 4.21
CA THR A 100 26.22 -1.15 4.41
C THR A 100 25.74 0.28 4.04
N PRO A 101 24.66 0.83 4.61
CA PRO A 101 24.41 2.26 4.54
C PRO A 101 25.28 2.92 5.62
N ASN A 102 26.30 3.66 5.23
CA ASN A 102 27.09 4.47 6.18
C ASN A 102 26.54 5.90 6.23
N LEU A 103 26.82 6.63 7.32
CA LEU A 103 26.27 7.97 7.54
C LEU A 103 26.52 8.94 6.36
N ALA A 104 27.69 8.83 5.71
CA ALA A 104 28.05 9.66 4.55
C ALA A 104 27.18 9.38 3.31
N THR A 105 26.60 8.19 3.19
CA THR A 105 25.67 7.82 2.11
C THR A 105 24.20 8.02 2.46
N VAL A 106 23.86 8.04 3.77
CA VAL A 106 22.49 8.20 4.23
C VAL A 106 22.00 9.65 4.11
N ILE A 107 22.83 10.64 4.49
CA ILE A 107 22.43 12.06 4.46
C ILE A 107 22.05 12.50 3.03
N PRO A 108 22.88 12.28 1.99
CA PRO A 108 22.51 12.67 0.62
C PRO A 108 21.30 11.92 0.08
N ALA A 109 21.11 10.65 0.49
CA ALA A 109 19.93 9.88 0.08
C ALA A 109 18.64 10.45 0.69
N MET A 110 18.68 10.88 1.96
CA MET A 110 17.54 11.54 2.60
C MET A 110 17.24 12.91 1.96
N ASP A 111 18.26 13.70 1.64
CA ASP A 111 18.09 15.00 0.95
C ASP A 111 17.45 14.80 -0.44
N HIS A 112 17.86 13.75 -1.17
CA HIS A 112 17.28 13.43 -2.46
C HIS A 112 15.81 13.02 -2.35
N ILE A 113 15.46 12.19 -1.37
CA ILE A 113 14.07 11.79 -1.11
C ILE A 113 13.21 13.01 -0.77
N ASP A 114 13.71 13.91 0.08
CA ASP A 114 13.00 15.13 0.46
C ASP A 114 12.72 16.03 -0.76
N GLN A 115 13.71 16.21 -1.65
CA GLN A 115 13.54 16.93 -2.91
C GLN A 115 12.48 16.31 -3.82
N GLN A 116 12.47 14.98 -3.95
CA GLN A 116 11.50 14.27 -4.80
C GLN A 116 10.07 14.30 -4.24
N LEU A 117 9.90 14.38 -2.92
CA LEU A 117 8.57 14.38 -2.28
C LEU A 117 7.99 15.78 -2.05
N THR A 118 8.81 16.82 -2.10
CA THR A 118 8.38 18.22 -1.87
C THR A 118 8.03 18.96 -3.18
N THR A 119 8.39 18.40 -4.33
CA THR A 119 8.11 18.96 -5.67
C THR A 119 6.75 18.51 -6.18
#